data_AF-A0A369Q040-F1
#
_entry.id   AF-A0A369Q040-F1
#
_cell.length_a   1.000
_cell.length_b   1.000
_cell.length_c   1.000
_cell.angle_alpha   90.00
_cell.angle_beta   90.00
_cell.angle_gamma   90.00
#
_symmetry.space_group_name_H-M   'P 1'
#
loop_
_entity.id
_entity.type
_entity.pdbx_description
1 polymer ?
#
loop_
_entity_poly.entity_id
_entity_poly.type
_entity_poly.pdbx_seq_one_letter_code
_entity_poly.pdbx_strand_id
1 'polypeptide(L)'
;MSIGLLKKSFLIYKPIFFWNILVSILTSYLFVLKGFAMTDLYSLSLFIKFTGWVSSIGIYFMFYRSTAYFFKNQGMGFRSILRNIILYDWIIFSMILFFIFLCQNFL
;
A
#
# COMPACT_ATOMS: atom_id res chain seq x y z
N MET A 1 25.76 -5.08 14.08
CA MET A 1 24.86 -3.90 14.05
C MET A 1 23.72 -4.03 13.02
N SER A 2 23.13 -5.23 12.84
CA SER A 2 22.31 -5.50 11.64
C SER A 2 20.91 -6.04 11.94
N ILE A 3 20.73 -6.91 12.93
CA ILE A 3 19.47 -7.63 13.14
C ILE A 3 18.43 -6.81 13.94
N GLY A 4 18.85 -6.10 14.98
CA GLY A 4 17.95 -5.29 15.80
C GLY A 4 17.34 -4.10 15.06
N LEU A 5 18.09 -3.52 14.13
CA LEU A 5 17.63 -2.42 13.28
C LEU A 5 16.72 -2.92 12.13
N LEU A 6 17.04 -4.07 11.52
CA LEU A 6 16.16 -4.75 10.56
C LEU A 6 14.81 -5.12 11.18
N LYS A 7 14.81 -5.64 12.42
CA LYS A 7 13.55 -5.91 13.13
C LYS A 7 12.70 -4.64 13.31
N LYS A 8 13.33 -3.50 13.62
CA LYS A 8 12.64 -2.22 13.78
C LYS A 8 12.07 -1.68 12.47
N SER A 9 12.80 -1.78 11.35
CA SER A 9 12.27 -1.36 10.05
C SER A 9 11.11 -2.26 9.59
N PHE A 10 11.20 -3.57 9.82
CA PHE A 10 10.12 -4.51 9.52
C PHE A 10 8.86 -4.24 10.36
N LEU A 11 9.03 -3.81 11.61
CA LEU A 11 7.93 -3.42 12.50
C LEU A 11 7.15 -2.21 11.97
N ILE A 12 7.78 -1.34 11.18
CA ILE A 12 7.17 -0.12 10.63
C ILE A 12 6.58 -0.37 9.25
N TYR A 13 7.25 -1.18 8.43
CA TYR A 13 6.72 -1.54 7.11
C TYR A 13 5.54 -2.51 7.20
N LYS A 14 5.49 -3.39 8.20
CA LYS A 14 4.35 -4.31 8.41
C LYS A 14 2.99 -3.61 8.45
N PRO A 15 2.74 -2.60 9.31
CA PRO A 15 1.44 -1.95 9.38
C PRO A 15 1.08 -1.22 8.10
N ILE A 16 2.06 -0.58 7.43
CA ILE A 16 1.85 0.08 6.14
C ILE A 16 1.47 -0.94 5.06
N PHE A 17 2.18 -2.07 5.03
CA PHE A 17 1.92 -3.14 4.07
C PHE A 17 0.56 -3.79 4.28
N PHE A 18 0.20 -4.09 5.53
CA PHE A 18 -1.11 -4.66 5.88
C PHE A 18 -2.26 -3.71 5.56
N TRP A 19 -2.06 -2.41 5.81
CA TRP A 19 -3.01 -1.36 5.45
C TRP A 19 -3.20 -1.25 3.93
N ASN A 20 -2.12 -1.23 3.15
CA ASN A 20 -2.19 -1.21 1.69
C ASN A 20 -2.92 -2.44 1.13
N ILE A 21 -2.70 -3.63 1.71
CA ILE A 21 -3.43 -4.85 1.32
C ILE A 21 -4.93 -4.68 1.59
N LEU A 22 -5.33 -4.23 2.79
CA LEU A 22 -6.74 -4.04 3.14
C LEU A 22 -7.43 -3.06 2.19
N VAL A 23 -6.81 -1.90 1.93
CA VAL A 23 -7.34 -0.89 1.00
C VAL A 23 -7.41 -1.44 -0.42
N SER A 24 -6.40 -2.20 -0.85
CA SER A 24 -6.38 -2.79 -2.20
C SER A 24 -7.43 -3.89 -2.38
N ILE A 25 -7.68 -4.72 -1.35
CA ILE A 25 -8.76 -5.71 -1.37
C ILE A 25 -10.12 -4.98 -1.45
N LEU A 26 -10.33 -3.97 -0.60
CA LEU A 26 -11.59 -3.23 -0.56
C LEU A 26 -11.88 -2.51 -1.88
N THR A 27 -10.86 -1.91 -2.50
CA THR A 27 -11.00 -1.29 -3.82
C THR A 27 -11.22 -2.34 -4.92
N SER A 28 -10.51 -3.48 -4.88
CA SER A 28 -10.73 -4.56 -5.85
C SER A 28 -12.15 -5.15 -5.76
N TYR A 29 -12.72 -5.26 -4.56
CA TYR A 29 -14.09 -5.73 -4.36
C TYR A 29 -15.11 -4.78 -4.98
N LEU A 30 -14.90 -3.47 -4.82
CA LEU A 30 -15.73 -2.44 -5.47
C LEU A 30 -15.62 -2.52 -7.00
N PHE A 31 -14.42 -2.80 -7.53
CA PHE A 31 -14.21 -3.05 -8.95
C PHE A 31 -14.93 -4.32 -9.43
N VAL A 32 -14.95 -5.41 -8.66
CA VAL A 32 -15.64 -6.66 -9.04
C VAL A 32 -17.15 -6.51 -9.08
N LEU A 33 -17.73 -5.77 -8.12
CA LEU A 33 -19.19 -5.69 -7.97
C LEU A 33 -19.90 -5.04 -9.17
N LYS A 34 -19.31 -4.02 -9.81
CA LYS A 34 -19.94 -3.32 -10.94
C LYS A 34 -18.98 -2.84 -12.03
N GLY A 35 -17.69 -3.19 -11.96
CA GLY A 35 -16.69 -2.83 -12.96
C GLY A 35 -16.52 -1.33 -13.18
N PHE A 36 -15.90 -0.98 -14.32
CA PHE A 36 -15.83 0.39 -14.84
C PHE A 36 -17.18 0.93 -15.35
N ALA A 37 -18.25 0.14 -15.25
CA ALA A 37 -19.55 0.48 -15.84
C ALA A 37 -20.30 1.57 -15.05
N MET A 38 -19.99 1.75 -13.76
CA MET A 38 -20.56 2.82 -12.93
C MET A 38 -19.49 3.83 -12.52
N THR A 39 -19.61 5.04 -13.07
CA THR A 39 -18.74 6.20 -12.80
C THR A 39 -18.65 6.54 -11.31
N ASP A 40 -19.75 6.37 -10.57
CA ASP A 40 -19.82 6.65 -9.13
C ASP A 40 -18.96 5.68 -8.31
N LEU A 41 -18.97 4.39 -8.64
CA LEU A 41 -18.17 3.39 -7.94
C LEU A 41 -16.69 3.48 -8.32
N TYR A 42 -16.41 3.85 -9.57
CA TYR A 42 -15.05 4.13 -10.00
C TYR A 42 -14.45 5.33 -9.24
N SER A 43 -15.18 6.45 -9.16
CA SER A 43 -14.72 7.64 -8.41
C SER A 43 -14.56 7.35 -6.91
N LEU A 44 -15.48 6.57 -6.31
CA LEU A 44 -15.36 6.11 -4.93
C LEU A 44 -14.09 5.25 -4.72
N SER A 45 -13.80 4.33 -5.63
CA SER A 45 -12.62 3.46 -5.54
C SER A 45 -11.30 4.26 -5.60
N LEU A 46 -11.24 5.28 -6.46
CA LEU A 46 -10.11 6.20 -6.55
C LEU A 46 -9.96 7.01 -5.27
N PHE A 47 -11.07 7.51 -4.71
CA PHE A 47 -11.06 8.25 -3.46
C PHE A 47 -10.55 7.39 -2.30
N ILE A 48 -10.99 6.13 -2.20
CA ILE A 48 -10.53 5.16 -1.20
C ILE A 48 -9.04 4.85 -1.35
N LYS A 49 -8.54 4.69 -2.59
CA LYS A 49 -7.10 4.54 -2.84
C LYS A 49 -6.30 5.75 -2.37
N PHE A 50 -6.80 6.95 -2.66
CA PHE A 50 -6.13 8.20 -2.29
C PHE A 50 -6.08 8.39 -0.76
N THR A 51 -7.18 8.12 -0.07
CA THR A 51 -7.20 8.14 1.40
C THR A 51 -6.29 7.05 1.98
N GLY A 52 -6.24 5.87 1.37
CA GLY A 52 -5.30 4.81 1.71
C GLY A 52 -3.83 5.27 1.67
N TRP A 53 -3.43 5.99 0.62
CA TRP A 53 -2.08 6.54 0.50
C TRP A 53 -1.78 7.60 1.56
N VAL A 54 -2.73 8.52 1.81
CA VAL A 54 -2.58 9.55 2.85
C VAL A 54 -2.42 8.90 4.23
N SER A 55 -3.21 7.88 4.52
CA SER A 55 -3.11 7.10 5.76
C SER A 55 -1.76 6.38 5.87
N SER A 56 -1.26 5.78 4.79
CA SER A 56 0.08 5.14 4.76
C SER A 56 1.21 6.14 5.05
N ILE A 57 1.10 7.37 4.55
CA ILE A 57 2.03 8.47 4.87
C ILE A 57 1.90 8.84 6.36
N GLY A 58 0.69 8.94 6.89
CA GLY A 58 0.43 9.21 8.31
C GLY A 58 1.04 8.15 9.23
N ILE A 59 0.82 6.86 8.93
CA ILE A 59 1.44 5.73 9.64
C ILE A 59 2.96 5.85 9.58
N TYR A 60 3.53 6.14 8.40
CA TYR A 60 4.95 6.35 8.27
C TYR A 60 5.47 7.48 9.17
N PHE A 61 4.78 8.63 9.23
CA PHE A 61 5.18 9.75 10.10
C PHE A 61 5.14 9.40 11.59
N MET A 62 4.13 8.63 12.05
CA MET A 62 4.07 8.16 13.44
C MET A 62 5.30 7.34 13.83
N PHE A 63 5.83 6.56 12.89
CA PHE A 63 6.98 5.68 13.11
C PHE A 63 8.34 6.25 12.66
N TYR A 64 8.34 7.38 11.95
CA TYR A 64 9.52 7.99 11.35
C TYR A 64 10.58 8.37 12.39
N ARG A 65 10.17 8.95 13.53
CA ARG A 65 11.12 9.40 14.57
C ARG A 65 11.97 8.24 15.12
N SER A 66 11.42 7.03 15.15
CA SER A 66 12.09 5.81 15.63
C SER A 66 13.09 5.23 14.62
N THR A 67 12.96 5.57 13.33
CA THR A 67 13.77 4.97 12.24
C THR A 67 14.48 5.95 11.32
N ALA A 68 14.35 7.26 11.55
CA ALA A 68 15.02 8.29 10.77
C ALA A 68 16.54 8.08 10.68
N TYR A 69 17.18 7.65 11.78
CA TYR A 69 18.62 7.33 11.79
C TYR A 69 18.98 6.15 10.88
N PHE A 70 18.10 5.15 10.76
CA PHE A 70 18.32 3.98 9.89
C PHE A 70 18.24 4.36 8.42
N PHE A 71 17.19 5.09 8.03
CA PHE A 71 17.02 5.54 6.65
C PHE A 71 18.13 6.50 6.22
N LYS A 72 18.59 7.36 7.12
CA LYS A 72 19.74 8.25 6.89
C LYS A 72 21.04 7.47 6.66
N ASN A 73 21.30 6.40 7.43
CA ASN A 73 22.45 5.52 7.23
C ASN A 73 22.38 4.69 5.94
N GLN A 74 21.18 4.38 5.44
CA GLN A 74 21.00 3.71 4.15
C GLN A 74 21.00 4.66 2.94
N GLY A 75 21.20 5.97 3.15
CA GLY A 75 21.12 6.97 2.09
C GLY A 75 19.72 7.13 1.49
N MET A 76 18.69 6.56 2.13
CA MET A 76 17.31 6.62 1.65
C MET A 76 16.62 7.88 2.18
N GLY A 77 16.41 8.85 1.29
CA GLY A 77 15.59 10.02 1.59
C GLY A 77 14.10 9.70 1.65
N PHE A 78 13.33 10.55 2.35
CA PHE A 78 11.87 10.45 2.47
C PHE A 78 11.16 10.26 1.11
N ARG A 79 11.60 10.98 0.07
CA ARG A 79 11.05 10.87 -1.30
C ARG A 79 11.19 9.46 -1.89
N SER A 80 12.29 8.76 -1.61
CA SER A 80 12.51 7.39 -2.07
C SER A 80 11.56 6.41 -1.39
N ILE A 81 11.36 6.60 -0.08
CA ILE A 81 10.45 5.77 0.73
C ILE A 81 9.00 5.94 0.27
N LEU A 82 8.57 7.19 0.05
CA LEU A 82 7.23 7.50 -0.46
C LEU A 82 6.98 6.87 -1.83
N ARG A 83 7.97 6.96 -2.74
CA ARG A 83 7.90 6.30 -4.04
C ARG A 83 7.77 4.78 -3.89
N ASN A 84 8.53 4.16 -2.99
CA ASN A 84 8.46 2.72 -2.76
C ASN A 84 7.10 2.30 -2.20
N ILE A 85 6.53 3.04 -1.24
CA ILE A 85 5.20 2.75 -0.68
C ILE A 85 4.15 2.74 -1.78
N ILE A 86 4.16 3.74 -2.67
CA ILE A 86 3.23 3.81 -3.81
C ILE A 86 3.48 2.65 -4.77
N LEU A 87 4.74 2.39 -5.16
CA LEU A 87 5.07 1.30 -6.10
C LEU A 87 4.62 -0.07 -5.56
N TYR A 88 4.87 -0.36 -4.29
CA TYR A 88 4.42 -1.61 -3.66
C TYR A 88 2.89 -1.73 -3.65
N ASP A 89 2.18 -0.64 -3.35
CA ASP A 89 0.72 -0.63 -3.37
C ASP A 89 0.14 -0.89 -4.77
N TRP A 90 0.78 -0.35 -5.82
CA TRP A 90 0.42 -0.65 -7.20
C TRP A 90 0.68 -2.11 -7.59
N ILE A 91 1.81 -2.69 -7.17
CA ILE A 91 2.13 -4.11 -7.41
C ILE A 91 1.13 -5.04 -6.72
N ILE A 92 0.79 -4.77 -5.46
CA ILE A 92 -0.19 -5.56 -4.70
C ILE A 92 -1.56 -5.48 -5.38
N PHE A 93 -1.98 -4.28 -5.76
CA PHE A 93 -3.26 -4.07 -6.42
C PHE A 93 -3.34 -4.78 -7.77
N SER A 94 -2.28 -4.72 -8.59
CA SER A 94 -2.26 -5.41 -9.88
C SER A 94 -2.28 -6.93 -9.72
N MET A 95 -1.57 -7.48 -8.72
CA MET A 95 -1.64 -8.91 -8.39
C MET A 95 -3.06 -9.32 -7.99
N ILE A 96 -3.72 -8.56 -7.12
CA ILE A 96 -5.10 -8.85 -6.69
C ILE A 96 -6.05 -8.84 -7.90
N LEU A 97 -5.97 -7.83 -8.76
CA LEU A 97 -6.78 -7.78 -9.99
C LEU A 97 -6.50 -8.95 -10.92
N PHE A 98 -5.23 -9.34 -11.09
CA PHE A 98 -4.85 -10.48 -11.90
C PHE A 98 -5.46 -11.78 -11.36
N PHE A 99 -5.38 -12.03 -10.04
CA PHE A 99 -6.00 -13.19 -9.41
C PHE A 99 -7.52 -13.21 -9.57
N ILE A 100 -8.18 -12.06 -9.36
CA ILE A 100 -9.63 -11.92 -9.55
C ILE A 100 -10.02 -12.26 -10.99
N PHE A 101 -9.29 -11.74 -11.97
CA PHE A 101 -9.58 -11.97 -13.38
C PHE A 101 -9.38 -13.43 -13.77
N LEU A 102 -8.34 -14.09 -13.26
CA LEU A 102 -8.17 -15.54 -13.42
C LEU A 102 -9.35 -16.29 -12.81
N CYS A 103 -9.73 -16.00 -11.57
CA CYS A 103 -10.86 -16.66 -10.91
C CYS A 103 -12.19 -16.47 -11.65
N GLN A 104 -12.45 -15.30 -12.24
CA GLN A 104 -13.66 -15.05 -13.02
C GLN A 104 -13.72 -15.86 -14.32
N ASN A 105 -12.58 -16.10 -14.98
CA ASN A 105 -12.56 -16.91 -16.20
C ASN A 105 -12.69 -18.42 -15.94
N PHE A 106 -12.54 -18.86 -14.69
CA PHE A 106 -12.68 -20.26 -14.27
C PHE A 106 -14.08 -20.60 -13.73
N LEU A 107 -14.94 -19.61 -13.49
CA LEU A 107 -16.28 -19.73 -12.89
C LEU A 107 -17.36 -19.58 -13.97
#